data_AF-A0A167RIA3-F1
#
_entry.id   AF-A0A167RIA3-F1
#
_cell.length_a   1.000
_cell.length_b   1.000
_cell.length_c   1.000
_cell.angle_alpha   90.00
_cell.angle_beta   90.00
_cell.angle_gamma   90.00
#
_symmetry.space_group_name_H-M   'P 1'
#
loop_
_entity.id
_entity.type
_entity.pdbx_description
1 polymer ?
#
loop_
_entity_poly.entity_id
_entity_poly.type
_entity_poly.pdbx_seq_one_letter_code
_entity_poly.pdbx_strand_id
1 'polypeptide(L)'
;MLPGTDAPRLPLLQRTWDYLQQECDGDLSTVPLSCFCLMTGFIDSVTFSACYIWCAFQTGNTIQLALALARLFTGPYPRQLGFQEPDQQALCSLLSFLFGAFVGRIGDWWGPRKRGWLISGTLIQAGFTLAACLCAVYGAQGSFSGPRGSPSWTNPLGFAALGFASASMGLQAHLGTRLGSQFATSVVLTTIWVQLIGDPKLFSPHAPIKTRDYKALAIFMLFLGGLFGRALDGTIGAGNTFAVGAGLRLLIAISWWWVPAKKATPP
;
A
#
# COMPACT_ATOMS: atom_id res chain seq x y z
N MET A 1 16.12 51.95 -21.92
CA MET A 1 16.12 50.65 -21.19
C MET A 1 15.59 49.60 -22.16
N LEU A 2 16.47 48.72 -22.65
CA LEU A 2 16.06 47.63 -23.53
C LEU A 2 15.28 46.58 -22.72
N PRO A 3 14.19 46.00 -23.26
CA PRO A 3 13.49 44.89 -22.62
C PRO A 3 14.47 43.73 -22.47
N GLY A 4 14.50 43.14 -21.27
CA GLY A 4 15.39 42.03 -20.95
C GLY A 4 15.28 40.92 -21.99
N THR A 5 16.44 40.44 -22.43
CA THR A 5 16.58 39.26 -23.29
C THR A 5 15.82 38.10 -22.66
N ASP A 6 14.73 37.67 -23.30
CA ASP A 6 14.03 36.45 -22.94
C ASP A 6 15.03 35.29 -23.02
N ALA A 7 15.41 34.73 -21.86
CA ALA A 7 16.28 33.58 -21.81
C ALA A 7 15.70 32.46 -22.70
N PRO A 8 16.52 31.75 -23.49
CA PRO A 8 16.01 30.72 -24.39
C PRO A 8 15.25 29.66 -23.60
N ARG A 9 14.00 29.43 -24.01
CA ARG A 9 13.12 28.44 -23.41
C ARG A 9 13.77 27.06 -23.54
N LEU A 10 14.12 26.43 -22.40
CA LEU A 10 14.65 25.05 -22.40
C LEU A 10 13.78 24.09 -23.23
N PRO A 11 14.35 23.07 -23.89
CA PRO A 11 13.60 22.04 -24.58
C PRO A 11 12.55 21.38 -23.68
N LEU A 12 11.42 20.94 -24.25
CA LEU A 12 10.32 20.32 -23.50
C LEU A 12 10.79 19.14 -22.63
N LEU A 13 11.64 18.26 -23.18
CA LEU A 13 12.20 17.13 -22.45
C LEU A 13 12.98 17.55 -21.20
N GLN A 14 13.78 18.60 -21.33
CA GLN A 14 14.57 19.12 -20.22
C GLN A 14 13.66 19.73 -19.14
N ARG A 15 12.65 20.50 -19.53
CA ARG A 15 11.64 21.03 -18.60
C ARG A 15 10.88 19.93 -17.87
N THR A 16 10.46 18.89 -18.58
CA THR A 16 9.77 17.75 -17.96
C THR A 16 10.68 16.97 -17.03
N TRP A 17 11.94 16.80 -17.39
CA TRP A 17 12.93 16.14 -16.54
C TRP A 17 13.19 16.95 -15.27
N ASP A 18 13.42 18.26 -15.40
CA ASP A 18 13.61 19.17 -14.27
C ASP A 18 12.38 19.16 -13.36
N TYR A 19 11.18 19.13 -13.93
CA TYR A 19 9.93 18.98 -13.18
C TYR A 19 9.90 17.65 -12.40
N LEU A 20 10.23 16.52 -13.03
CA LEU A 20 10.25 15.22 -12.36
C LEU A 20 11.30 15.14 -11.24
N GLN A 21 12.38 15.93 -11.31
CA GLN A 21 13.42 15.96 -10.29
C GLN A 21 13.08 16.82 -9.06
N GLN A 22 11.98 17.58 -9.09
CA GLN A 22 11.52 18.35 -7.93
C GLN A 22 11.00 17.45 -6.81
N GLU A 23 11.25 17.84 -5.56
CA GLU A 23 10.70 17.18 -4.38
C GLU A 23 9.26 17.62 -4.11
N CYS A 24 8.35 16.65 -4.01
CA CYS A 24 6.97 16.89 -3.67
C CYS A 24 6.82 17.33 -2.20
N ASP A 25 5.87 18.24 -1.96
CA ASP A 25 5.47 18.62 -0.61
C ASP A 25 4.56 17.53 -0.01
N GLY A 26 5.05 16.85 1.03
CA GLY A 26 4.31 15.80 1.73
C GLY A 26 2.99 16.29 2.34
N ASP A 27 2.91 17.56 2.75
CA ASP A 27 1.71 18.14 3.37
C ASP A 27 0.62 18.46 2.36
N LEU A 28 0.98 18.56 1.09
CA LEU A 28 0.09 18.78 -0.06
C LEU A 28 -0.12 17.48 -0.88
N SER A 29 0.45 16.37 -0.42
CA SER A 29 0.31 15.03 -1.02
C SER A 29 -0.92 14.28 -0.51
N THR A 30 -1.93 14.98 0.04
CA THR A 30 -3.12 14.37 0.68
C THR A 30 -3.87 13.43 -0.26
N VAL A 31 -4.08 13.82 -1.52
CA VAL A 31 -4.82 13.01 -2.50
C VAL A 31 -4.16 11.65 -2.72
N PRO A 32 -2.92 11.55 -3.24
CA PRO A 32 -2.30 10.24 -3.49
C PRO A 32 -2.14 9.41 -2.22
N LEU A 33 -1.87 10.05 -1.07
CA LEU A 33 -1.70 9.33 0.19
C LEU A 33 -3.02 8.80 0.77
N SER A 34 -4.11 9.54 0.62
CA SER A 34 -5.44 9.04 0.97
C SER A 34 -5.85 7.86 0.07
N CYS A 35 -5.51 7.92 -1.22
CA CYS A 35 -5.70 6.81 -2.15
C CYS A 35 -4.81 5.61 -1.80
N PHE A 36 -3.59 5.80 -1.27
CA PHE A 36 -2.78 4.71 -0.72
C PHE A 36 -3.48 4.03 0.47
N CYS A 37 -4.10 4.78 1.39
CA CYS A 37 -4.91 4.19 2.46
C CYS A 37 -6.09 3.36 1.90
N LEU A 38 -6.75 3.86 0.86
CA LEU A 38 -7.79 3.10 0.14
C LEU A 38 -7.23 1.81 -0.46
N MET A 39 -6.08 1.88 -1.14
CA MET A 39 -5.43 0.71 -1.72
C MET A 39 -5.05 -0.33 -0.67
N THR A 40 -4.63 0.09 0.52
CA THR A 40 -4.36 -0.83 1.64
C THR A 40 -5.58 -1.67 1.95
N GLY A 41 -6.73 -1.05 2.22
CA GLY A 41 -7.95 -1.79 2.53
C GLY A 41 -8.42 -2.66 1.36
N PHE A 42 -8.31 -2.12 0.15
CA PHE A 42 -8.72 -2.79 -1.08
C PHE A 42 -7.98 -4.12 -1.29
N ILE A 43 -6.65 -4.09 -1.28
CA ILE A 43 -5.80 -5.27 -1.53
C ILE A 43 -5.86 -6.25 -0.35
N ASP A 44 -5.89 -5.74 0.88
CA ASP A 44 -6.02 -6.57 2.09
C ASP A 44 -7.33 -7.34 2.12
N SER A 45 -8.44 -6.73 1.69
CA SER A 45 -9.73 -7.43 1.66
C SER A 45 -9.75 -8.63 0.71
N VAL A 46 -9.05 -8.55 -0.43
CA VAL A 46 -8.95 -9.65 -1.40
C VAL A 46 -8.10 -10.78 -0.84
N THR A 47 -6.90 -10.46 -0.35
CA THR A 47 -5.97 -11.46 0.20
C THR A 47 -6.52 -12.13 1.45
N PHE A 48 -7.17 -11.38 2.34
CA PHE A 48 -7.82 -11.93 3.52
C PHE A 48 -9.02 -12.81 3.16
N SER A 49 -9.83 -12.42 2.17
CA SER A 49 -10.95 -13.24 1.70
C SER A 49 -10.45 -14.60 1.19
N ALA A 50 -9.36 -14.60 0.42
CA ALA A 50 -8.84 -15.79 -0.21
C ALA A 50 -8.06 -16.73 0.73
N CYS A 51 -7.31 -16.18 1.69
CA CYS A 51 -6.37 -16.98 2.49
C CYS A 51 -6.22 -16.56 3.96
N TYR A 52 -7.07 -15.68 4.48
CA TYR A 52 -7.00 -15.16 5.85
C TYR A 52 -5.70 -14.39 6.18
N ILE A 53 -4.92 -14.01 5.18
CA ILE A 53 -3.70 -13.22 5.35
C ILE A 53 -3.97 -11.76 4.96
N TRP A 54 -3.64 -10.85 5.87
CA TRP A 54 -3.55 -9.43 5.60
C TRP A 54 -2.19 -9.14 4.97
N CYS A 55 -2.16 -8.95 3.65
CA CYS A 55 -0.91 -8.79 2.91
C CYS A 55 -0.13 -7.51 3.28
N ALA A 56 -0.79 -6.50 3.83
CA ALA A 56 -0.18 -5.26 4.28
C ALA A 56 0.16 -5.27 5.79
N PHE A 57 -0.55 -6.05 6.62
CA PHE A 57 -0.40 -6.02 8.08
C PHE A 57 0.59 -7.06 8.62
N GLN A 58 1.87 -6.73 8.55
CA GLN A 58 2.94 -7.66 8.92
C GLN A 58 3.05 -7.94 10.42
N THR A 59 2.56 -7.07 11.31
CA THR A 59 2.50 -7.38 12.75
C THR A 59 1.69 -8.66 12.99
N GLY A 60 0.56 -8.83 12.30
CA GLY A 60 -0.26 -10.03 12.40
C GLY A 60 0.45 -11.26 11.84
N ASN A 61 1.07 -11.15 10.66
CA ASN A 61 1.77 -12.27 10.03
C ASN A 61 2.98 -12.73 10.85
N THR A 62 3.75 -11.81 11.43
CA THR A 62 4.84 -12.14 12.36
C THR A 62 4.35 -12.91 13.58
N ILE A 63 3.24 -12.48 14.20
CA ILE A 63 2.65 -13.21 15.33
C ILE A 63 2.12 -14.57 14.89
N GLN A 64 1.49 -14.70 13.70
CA GLN A 64 1.07 -16.00 13.17
C GLN A 64 2.23 -16.99 13.05
N LEU A 65 3.39 -16.54 12.58
CA LEU A 65 4.61 -17.37 12.51
C LEU A 65 5.12 -17.75 13.91
N ALA A 66 5.08 -16.84 14.88
CA ALA A 66 5.44 -17.16 16.26
C ALA A 66 4.49 -18.21 16.86
N LEU A 67 3.18 -18.11 16.57
CA LEU A 67 2.19 -19.11 16.97
C LEU A 67 2.46 -20.47 16.30
N ALA A 68 2.91 -20.48 15.04
CA ALA A 68 3.30 -21.70 14.35
C ALA A 68 4.44 -22.43 15.05
N LEU A 69 5.46 -21.69 15.48
CA LEU A 69 6.57 -22.24 16.27
C LEU A 69 6.09 -22.74 17.65
N ALA A 70 5.22 -21.99 18.32
CA ALA A 70 4.69 -22.37 19.63
C ALA A 70 3.92 -23.69 19.60
N ARG A 71 3.24 -24.04 18.49
CA ARG A 71 2.52 -25.32 18.33
C ARG A 71 3.44 -26.55 18.37
N LEU A 72 4.75 -26.38 18.16
CA LEU A 72 5.71 -27.50 18.26
C LEU A 72 5.86 -28.02 19.69
N PHE A 73 5.62 -27.17 20.70
CA PHE A 73 5.82 -27.51 22.11
C PHE A 73 4.61 -27.20 23.01
N THR A 74 3.50 -26.69 22.46
CA THR A 74 2.24 -26.42 23.18
C THR A 74 1.02 -26.99 22.43
N GLY A 75 -0.14 -27.04 23.09
CA GLY A 75 -1.42 -27.44 22.47
C GLY A 75 -1.92 -28.85 22.82
N PRO A 76 -3.15 -29.19 22.40
CA PRO A 76 -3.77 -30.48 22.71
C PRO A 76 -3.04 -31.64 22.02
N TYR A 77 -3.09 -32.82 22.63
CA TYR A 77 -2.55 -34.04 22.04
C TYR A 77 -3.62 -34.75 21.19
N PRO A 78 -3.24 -35.32 20.02
CA PRO A 78 -1.91 -35.26 19.41
C PRO A 78 -1.60 -33.86 18.87
N ARG A 79 -0.36 -33.40 19.08
CA ARG A 79 0.06 -32.07 18.62
C ARG A 79 0.01 -32.00 17.09
N GLN A 80 -0.54 -30.92 16.56
CA GLN A 80 -0.47 -30.60 15.14
C GLN A 80 0.94 -30.14 14.80
N LEU A 81 1.78 -31.10 14.42
CA LEU A 81 3.15 -30.86 13.98
C LEU A 81 3.18 -30.52 12.50
N GLY A 82 4.08 -29.61 12.11
CA GLY A 82 4.31 -29.23 10.72
C GLY A 82 3.96 -27.78 10.42
N PHE A 83 4.56 -27.26 9.36
CA PHE A 83 4.36 -25.90 8.87
C PHE A 83 3.09 -25.87 8.03
N GLN A 84 1.99 -25.45 8.66
CA GLN A 84 0.67 -25.48 8.05
C GLN A 84 0.55 -24.43 6.96
N GLU A 85 -0.42 -24.59 6.08
CA GLU A 85 -0.59 -23.72 4.94
C GLU A 85 -0.80 -22.23 5.29
N PRO A 86 -1.60 -21.85 6.31
CA PRO A 86 -1.64 -20.46 6.77
C PRO A 86 -0.28 -19.92 7.25
N ASP A 87 0.57 -20.78 7.82
CA ASP A 87 1.92 -20.38 8.26
C ASP A 87 2.82 -20.09 7.05
N GLN A 88 2.73 -20.94 6.02
CA GLN A 88 3.43 -20.77 4.75
C GLN A 88 3.00 -19.47 4.06
N GLN A 89 1.70 -19.18 4.04
CA GLN A 89 1.15 -17.95 3.45
C GLN A 89 1.55 -16.70 4.25
N ALA A 90 1.55 -16.78 5.58
CA ALA A 90 2.05 -15.71 6.44
C ALA A 90 3.54 -15.42 6.18
N LEU A 91 4.37 -16.45 6.02
CA LEU A 91 5.78 -16.32 5.69
C LEU A 91 5.99 -15.72 4.29
N CYS A 92 5.25 -16.24 3.30
CA CYS A 92 5.27 -15.72 1.93
C CYS A 92 4.93 -14.23 1.90
N SER A 93 3.82 -13.84 2.54
CA SER A 93 3.41 -12.44 2.65
C SER A 93 4.46 -11.57 3.33
N LEU A 94 5.04 -12.02 4.44
CA LEU A 94 6.05 -11.26 5.18
C LEU A 94 7.31 -11.03 4.35
N LEU A 95 7.88 -12.08 3.76
CA LEU A 95 9.09 -11.97 2.96
C LEU A 95 8.87 -11.12 1.71
N SER A 96 7.75 -11.30 1.01
CA SER A 96 7.43 -10.50 -0.17
C SER A 96 7.16 -9.04 0.18
N PHE A 97 6.50 -8.74 1.30
CA PHE A 97 6.34 -7.38 1.79
C PHE A 97 7.70 -6.73 2.08
N LEU A 98 8.60 -7.43 2.78
CA LEU A 98 9.95 -6.94 3.04
C LEU A 98 10.74 -6.71 1.75
N PHE A 99 10.59 -7.60 0.76
CA PHE A 99 11.17 -7.41 -0.57
C PHE A 99 10.63 -6.16 -1.26
N GLY A 100 9.31 -5.95 -1.26
CA GLY A 100 8.71 -4.73 -1.81
C GLY A 100 9.21 -3.46 -1.13
N ALA A 101 9.31 -3.47 0.20
CA ALA A 101 9.87 -2.38 0.97
C ALA A 101 11.37 -2.16 0.65
N PHE A 102 12.12 -3.23 0.41
CA PHE A 102 13.52 -3.17 -0.01
C PHE A 102 13.68 -2.55 -1.40
N VAL A 103 12.82 -2.88 -2.37
CA VAL A 103 12.75 -2.21 -3.68
C VAL A 103 12.53 -0.70 -3.52
N GLY A 104 11.78 -0.29 -2.49
CA GLY A 104 11.57 1.11 -2.12
C GLY A 104 12.87 1.89 -1.87
N ARG A 105 13.95 1.21 -1.46
CA ARG A 105 15.27 1.82 -1.21
C ARG A 105 15.95 2.32 -2.48
N ILE A 106 15.49 1.96 -3.68
CA ILE A 106 15.95 2.60 -4.92
C ILE A 106 15.73 4.13 -4.84
N GLY A 107 14.68 4.56 -4.14
CA GLY A 107 14.42 5.97 -3.85
C GLY A 107 15.51 6.65 -3.03
N ASP A 108 16.31 5.94 -2.24
CA ASP A 108 17.43 6.54 -1.49
C ASP A 108 18.51 7.08 -2.43
N TRP A 109 18.68 6.47 -3.60
CA TRP A 109 19.65 6.89 -4.62
C TRP A 109 19.09 7.97 -5.54
N TRP A 110 17.81 7.87 -5.92
CA TRP A 110 17.18 8.83 -6.82
C TRP A 110 16.81 10.13 -6.08
N GLY A 111 16.27 10.01 -4.88
CA GLY A 111 15.63 11.06 -4.10
C GLY A 111 14.23 10.63 -3.70
N PRO A 112 13.99 10.27 -2.43
CA PRO A 112 12.79 9.54 -2.03
C PRO A 112 11.50 10.38 -2.07
N ARG A 113 11.64 11.71 -2.19
CA ARG A 113 10.52 12.66 -2.34
C ARG A 113 10.41 13.22 -3.75
N LYS A 114 11.31 12.86 -4.66
CA LYS A 114 11.26 13.37 -6.03
C LYS A 114 10.04 12.83 -6.75
N ARG A 115 9.35 13.70 -7.48
CA ARG A 115 8.13 13.37 -8.21
C ARG A 115 8.32 12.17 -9.14
N GLY A 116 9.43 12.13 -9.88
CA GLY A 116 9.77 11.02 -10.77
C GLY A 116 9.88 9.67 -10.06
N TRP A 117 10.45 9.65 -8.85
CA TRP A 117 10.49 8.43 -8.04
C TRP A 117 9.11 8.05 -7.51
N LEU A 118 8.31 9.00 -7.03
CA LEU A 118 6.96 8.73 -6.52
C LEU A 118 6.04 8.16 -7.61
N ILE A 119 6.11 8.72 -8.83
CA ILE A 119 5.43 8.18 -10.02
C ILE A 119 5.93 6.77 -10.32
N SER A 120 7.24 6.59 -10.50
CA SER A 120 7.84 5.31 -10.90
C SER A 120 7.61 4.21 -9.86
N GLY A 121 7.77 4.52 -8.57
CA GLY A 121 7.50 3.59 -7.48
C GLY A 121 6.01 3.21 -7.39
N THR A 122 5.09 4.13 -7.70
CA THR A 122 3.66 3.81 -7.79
C THR A 122 3.35 2.94 -9.02
N LEU A 123 4.04 3.15 -10.15
CA LEU A 123 3.93 2.28 -11.33
C LEU A 123 4.47 0.87 -11.06
N ILE A 124 5.57 0.73 -10.31
CA ILE A 124 6.08 -0.58 -9.89
C ILE A 124 5.04 -1.28 -8.99
N GLN A 125 4.41 -0.56 -8.07
CA GLN A 125 3.30 -1.10 -7.26
C GLN A 125 2.12 -1.56 -8.14
N ALA A 126 1.79 -0.81 -9.20
CA ALA A 126 0.79 -1.21 -10.18
C ALA A 126 1.20 -2.50 -10.93
N GLY A 127 2.47 -2.60 -11.33
CA GLY A 127 3.04 -3.80 -11.94
C GLY A 127 2.96 -5.03 -11.04
N PHE A 128 3.30 -4.91 -9.76
CA PHE A 128 3.11 -6.00 -8.79
C PHE A 128 1.63 -6.36 -8.62
N THR A 129 0.72 -5.37 -8.57
CA THR A 129 -0.73 -5.64 -8.47
C THR A 129 -1.25 -6.35 -9.71
N LEU A 130 -0.75 -5.99 -10.90
CA LEU A 130 -1.07 -6.66 -12.16
C LEU A 130 -0.51 -8.09 -12.20
N ALA A 131 0.71 -8.31 -11.68
CA ALA A 131 1.26 -9.66 -11.54
C ALA A 131 0.39 -10.52 -10.60
N ALA A 132 -0.09 -9.95 -9.48
CA ALA A 132 -1.04 -10.62 -8.59
C ALA A 132 -2.35 -10.97 -9.30
N CYS A 133 -2.88 -10.07 -10.13
CA CYS A 133 -4.03 -10.33 -11.00
C CYS A 133 -3.80 -11.55 -11.90
N LEU A 134 -2.69 -11.57 -12.66
CA LEU A 134 -2.39 -12.66 -13.57
C LEU A 134 -2.26 -14.00 -12.82
N CYS A 135 -1.54 -14.00 -11.69
CA CYS A 135 -1.40 -15.20 -10.85
C CYS A 135 -2.74 -15.67 -10.29
N ALA A 136 -3.62 -14.77 -9.85
CA ALA A 136 -4.95 -15.13 -9.34
C ALA A 136 -5.87 -15.69 -10.46
N VAL A 137 -5.84 -15.11 -11.66
CA VAL A 137 -6.62 -15.58 -12.82
C VAL A 137 -6.16 -16.98 -13.25
N TYR A 138 -4.86 -17.15 -13.49
CA TYR A 138 -4.32 -18.42 -13.98
C TYR A 138 -4.17 -19.48 -12.88
N GLY A 139 -4.15 -19.08 -11.61
CA GLY A 139 -4.18 -19.99 -10.47
C GLY A 139 -5.49 -20.75 -10.34
N ALA A 140 -6.59 -20.22 -10.89
CA ALA A 140 -7.91 -20.84 -10.92
C ALA A 140 -8.42 -21.30 -9.53
N GLN A 141 -8.06 -20.57 -8.47
CA GLN A 141 -8.51 -20.82 -7.10
C GLN A 141 -9.58 -19.82 -6.68
N GLY A 142 -10.50 -20.26 -5.82
CA GLY A 142 -11.62 -19.45 -5.36
C GLY A 142 -11.17 -18.19 -4.60
N SER A 143 -11.99 -17.16 -4.69
CA SER A 143 -11.75 -15.87 -4.01
C SER A 143 -12.04 -15.91 -2.51
N PHE A 144 -12.83 -16.88 -2.06
CA PHE A 144 -13.22 -17.02 -0.66
C PHE A 144 -12.69 -18.32 -0.09
N SER A 145 -12.01 -18.22 1.04
CA SER A 145 -11.57 -19.33 1.87
C SER A 145 -12.76 -20.03 2.53
N GLY A 146 -12.57 -21.31 2.87
CA GLY A 146 -13.50 -22.11 3.68
C GLY A 146 -13.44 -21.72 5.16
N PRO A 147 -13.83 -22.60 6.11
CA PRO A 147 -13.65 -22.35 7.54
C PRO A 147 -12.22 -21.89 7.88
N ARG A 148 -12.06 -21.08 8.93
CA ARG A 148 -10.76 -20.52 9.31
C ARG A 148 -9.73 -21.63 9.49
N GLY A 149 -8.65 -21.57 8.70
CA GLY A 149 -7.64 -22.63 8.57
C GLY A 149 -7.68 -23.40 7.25
N SER A 150 -8.68 -23.14 6.39
CA SER A 150 -8.80 -23.73 5.05
C SER A 150 -8.76 -22.63 3.97
N PRO A 151 -7.56 -22.11 3.63
CA PRO A 151 -7.41 -21.08 2.62
C PRO A 151 -7.72 -21.63 1.22
N SER A 152 -8.14 -20.76 0.30
CA SER A 152 -8.39 -21.15 -1.09
C SER A 152 -7.13 -21.09 -1.95
N TRP A 153 -6.18 -20.21 -1.60
CA TRP A 153 -4.93 -20.04 -2.36
C TRP A 153 -3.82 -21.01 -1.93
N THR A 154 -3.95 -22.26 -2.33
CA THR A 154 -3.07 -23.35 -1.92
C THR A 154 -2.00 -23.76 -2.94
N ASN A 155 -2.13 -23.30 -4.19
CA ASN A 155 -1.19 -23.67 -5.25
C ASN A 155 -0.10 -22.60 -5.45
N PRO A 156 0.97 -22.89 -6.21
CA PRO A 156 2.07 -21.94 -6.41
C PRO A 156 1.64 -20.58 -6.98
N LEU A 157 0.59 -20.54 -7.82
CA LEU A 157 0.08 -19.30 -8.38
C LEU A 157 -0.76 -18.51 -7.36
N GLY A 158 -1.51 -19.16 -6.48
CA GLY A 158 -2.17 -18.52 -5.34
C GLY A 158 -1.15 -17.89 -4.37
N PHE A 159 -0.07 -18.60 -4.07
CA PHE A 159 1.06 -18.06 -3.30
C PHE A 159 1.74 -16.90 -4.03
N ALA A 160 1.96 -17.00 -5.34
CA ALA A 160 2.53 -15.91 -6.13
C ALA A 160 1.61 -14.67 -6.14
N ALA A 161 0.28 -14.87 -6.22
CA ALA A 161 -0.69 -13.78 -6.13
C ALA A 161 -0.60 -13.05 -4.78
N LEU A 162 -0.55 -13.80 -3.68
CA LEU A 162 -0.32 -13.25 -2.34
C LEU A 162 1.03 -12.52 -2.25
N GLY A 163 2.11 -13.14 -2.74
CA GLY A 163 3.44 -12.56 -2.70
C GLY A 163 3.53 -11.24 -3.47
N PHE A 164 3.02 -11.17 -4.69
CA PHE A 164 3.00 -9.94 -5.48
C PHE A 164 2.11 -8.86 -4.85
N ALA A 165 0.95 -9.22 -4.29
CA ALA A 165 0.11 -8.29 -3.54
C ALA A 165 0.87 -7.73 -2.33
N SER A 166 1.51 -8.58 -1.53
CA SER A 166 2.33 -8.18 -0.38
C SER A 166 3.51 -7.30 -0.78
N ALA A 167 4.21 -7.62 -1.87
CA ALA A 167 5.32 -6.80 -2.39
C ALA A 167 4.85 -5.41 -2.84
N SER A 168 3.67 -5.32 -3.47
CA SER A 168 3.03 -4.03 -3.79
C SER A 168 2.80 -3.20 -2.53
N MET A 169 2.25 -3.82 -1.47
CA MET A 169 1.98 -3.15 -0.20
C MET A 169 3.26 -2.74 0.56
N GLY A 170 4.30 -3.56 0.51
CA GLY A 170 5.61 -3.24 1.09
C GLY A 170 6.25 -2.01 0.45
N LEU A 171 6.21 -1.94 -0.89
CA LEU A 171 6.71 -0.77 -1.63
C LEU A 171 5.88 0.49 -1.31
N GLN A 172 4.56 0.36 -1.23
CA GLN A 172 3.67 1.47 -0.82
C GLN A 172 4.00 1.98 0.59
N ALA A 173 4.18 1.07 1.55
CA ALA A 173 4.55 1.42 2.92
C ALA A 173 5.87 2.20 2.95
N HIS A 174 6.87 1.73 2.20
CA HIS A 174 8.15 2.40 2.11
C HIS A 174 8.01 3.81 1.51
N LEU A 175 7.34 3.98 0.36
CA LEU A 175 7.14 5.31 -0.24
C LEU A 175 6.40 6.27 0.69
N GLY A 176 5.34 5.80 1.35
CA GLY A 176 4.54 6.59 2.29
C GLY A 176 5.40 7.12 3.45
N THR A 177 6.20 6.25 4.08
CA THR A 177 7.02 6.65 5.23
C THR A 177 8.06 7.72 4.90
N ARG A 178 8.62 7.72 3.69
CA ARG A 178 9.66 8.68 3.28
C ARG A 178 9.14 10.10 3.01
N LEU A 179 7.83 10.25 2.78
CA LEU A 179 7.21 11.56 2.60
C LEU A 179 7.02 12.32 3.92
N GLY A 180 6.99 11.62 5.06
CA GLY A 180 6.98 12.23 6.39
C GLY A 180 5.76 13.12 6.69
N SER A 181 4.61 12.85 6.06
CA SER A 181 3.36 13.58 6.28
C SER A 181 2.47 12.90 7.34
N GLN A 182 1.30 13.49 7.62
CA GLN A 182 0.27 12.89 8.49
C GLN A 182 -0.25 11.52 7.98
N PHE A 183 0.06 11.15 6.73
CA PHE A 183 -0.24 9.86 6.12
C PHE A 183 1.01 8.98 5.95
N ALA A 184 2.11 9.29 6.65
CA ALA A 184 3.37 8.54 6.54
C ALA A 184 3.21 7.04 6.80
N THR A 185 2.15 6.63 7.50
CA THR A 185 1.78 5.23 7.72
C THR A 185 0.55 4.82 6.90
N SER A 186 0.65 4.88 5.56
CA SER A 186 -0.43 4.47 4.64
C SER A 186 -0.90 3.02 4.81
N VAL A 187 -0.07 2.19 5.46
CA VAL A 187 -0.34 0.78 5.76
C VAL A 187 -0.58 0.52 7.26
N VAL A 188 0.07 1.26 8.17
CA VAL A 188 -0.04 1.01 9.62
C VAL A 188 -0.95 2.06 10.27
N LEU A 189 -2.26 1.80 10.27
CA LEU A 189 -3.25 2.77 10.77
C LEU A 189 -3.53 2.68 12.28
N THR A 190 -3.03 1.69 13.00
CA THR A 190 -3.25 1.59 14.46
C THR A 190 -2.78 2.84 15.20
N THR A 191 -1.61 3.36 14.84
CA THR A 191 -1.10 4.63 15.39
C THR A 191 -2.02 5.80 15.04
N ILE A 192 -2.60 5.82 13.84
CA ILE A 192 -3.52 6.88 13.40
C ILE A 192 -4.83 6.84 14.20
N TRP A 193 -5.37 5.66 14.50
CA TRP A 193 -6.52 5.51 15.39
C TRP A 193 -6.24 6.10 16.78
N VAL A 194 -5.12 5.73 17.39
CA VAL A 194 -4.73 6.24 18.72
C VAL A 194 -4.54 7.75 18.68
N GLN A 195 -3.88 8.27 17.64
CA GLN A 195 -3.66 9.70 17.47
C GLN A 195 -4.95 10.50 17.18
N LEU A 196 -5.95 9.89 16.53
CA LEU A 196 -7.26 10.52 16.32
C LEU A 196 -8.02 10.61 17.63
N ILE A 197 -8.12 9.51 18.38
CA ILE A 197 -8.82 9.47 19.67
C ILE A 197 -8.14 10.37 20.70
N GLY A 198 -6.81 10.45 20.67
CA GLY A 198 -6.03 11.34 21.53
C GLY A 198 -5.99 12.80 21.09
N ASP A 199 -6.62 13.18 19.97
CA ASP A 199 -6.62 14.57 19.50
C ASP A 199 -7.42 15.46 20.46
N PRO A 200 -6.82 16.49 21.09
CA PRO A 200 -7.54 17.37 22.02
C PRO A 200 -8.73 18.09 21.39
N LYS A 201 -8.76 18.21 20.06
CA LYS A 201 -9.84 18.87 19.31
C LYS A 201 -10.75 17.88 18.59
N LEU A 202 -10.75 16.61 18.99
CA LEU A 202 -11.56 15.55 18.39
C LEU A 202 -13.03 15.97 18.21
N PHE A 203 -13.66 16.47 19.27
CA PHE A 203 -15.06 16.91 19.27
C PHE A 203 -15.25 18.42 19.09
N SER A 204 -14.19 19.15 18.70
CA SER A 204 -14.31 20.59 18.45
C SER A 204 -15.30 20.85 17.30
N PRO A 205 -16.39 21.61 17.54
CA PRO A 205 -17.36 21.95 16.51
C PRO A 205 -16.81 22.99 15.50
N HIS A 206 -15.71 23.66 15.84
CA HIS A 206 -15.04 24.60 14.95
C HIS A 206 -14.21 23.85 13.91
N ALA A 207 -14.54 24.05 12.62
CA ALA A 207 -13.91 23.43 11.47
C ALA A 207 -13.13 24.47 10.62
N PRO A 208 -12.15 24.06 9.80
CA PRO A 208 -11.51 22.74 9.69
C PRO A 208 -10.21 22.60 10.51
N ILE A 209 -9.88 21.37 10.94
CA ILE A 209 -8.67 21.06 11.72
C ILE A 209 -7.85 20.01 10.96
N LYS A 210 -6.87 20.48 10.20
CA LYS A 210 -6.04 19.67 9.28
C LYS A 210 -5.50 18.39 9.93
N THR A 211 -4.96 18.48 11.14
CA THR A 211 -4.36 17.33 11.84
C THR A 211 -5.37 16.26 12.26
N ARG A 212 -6.60 16.64 12.62
CA ARG A 212 -7.66 15.70 13.00
C ARG A 212 -8.30 15.09 11.75
N ASP A 213 -8.68 15.96 10.82
CA ASP A 213 -9.49 15.60 9.66
C ASP A 213 -8.72 14.65 8.71
N TYR A 214 -7.39 14.81 8.60
CA TYR A 214 -6.56 13.90 7.79
C TYR A 214 -6.47 12.49 8.39
N LYS A 215 -6.45 12.35 9.72
CA LYS A 215 -6.45 11.03 10.38
C LYS A 215 -7.78 10.32 10.17
N ALA A 216 -8.89 11.05 10.35
CA ALA A 216 -10.22 10.54 10.06
C ALA A 216 -10.37 10.13 8.59
N LEU A 217 -9.85 10.94 7.66
CA LEU A 217 -9.83 10.62 6.23
C LEU A 217 -9.03 9.35 5.92
N ALA A 218 -7.84 9.17 6.52
CA ALA A 218 -7.02 7.98 6.32
C ALA A 218 -7.78 6.70 6.73
N ILE A 219 -8.40 6.73 7.91
CA ILE A 219 -9.22 5.63 8.45
C ILE A 219 -10.42 5.35 7.54
N PHE A 220 -11.13 6.40 7.14
CA PHE A 220 -12.29 6.28 6.28
C PHE A 220 -11.93 5.69 4.92
N MET A 221 -10.84 6.14 4.30
CA MET A 221 -10.34 5.60 3.03
C MET A 221 -9.94 4.14 3.14
N LEU A 222 -9.27 3.73 4.23
CA LEU A 222 -8.97 2.32 4.50
C LEU A 222 -10.26 1.47 4.53
N PHE A 223 -11.25 1.91 5.31
CA PHE A 223 -12.54 1.22 5.41
C PHE A 223 -13.24 1.12 4.04
N LEU A 224 -13.29 2.22 3.29
CA LEU A 224 -13.89 2.27 1.97
C LEU A 224 -13.19 1.35 0.99
N GLY A 225 -11.86 1.31 1.03
CA GLY A 225 -11.04 0.37 0.28
C GLY A 225 -11.41 -1.08 0.57
N GLY A 226 -11.49 -1.45 1.85
CA GLY A 226 -11.88 -2.80 2.27
C GLY A 226 -13.30 -3.18 1.82
N LEU A 227 -14.26 -2.24 1.93
CA LEU A 227 -15.62 -2.42 1.45
C LEU A 227 -15.66 -2.68 -0.06
N PHE A 228 -15.00 -1.84 -0.85
CA PHE A 228 -14.99 -1.95 -2.31
C PHE A 228 -14.22 -3.17 -2.80
N GLY A 229 -13.06 -3.47 -2.20
CA GLY A 229 -12.29 -4.66 -2.55
C GLY A 229 -13.10 -5.93 -2.27
N ARG A 230 -13.75 -6.03 -1.11
CA ARG A 230 -14.59 -7.20 -0.78
C ARG A 230 -15.84 -7.31 -1.66
N ALA A 231 -16.47 -6.20 -2.00
CA ALA A 231 -17.67 -6.18 -2.86
C ALA A 231 -17.34 -6.58 -4.31
N LEU A 232 -16.23 -6.06 -4.85
CA LEU A 232 -15.75 -6.46 -6.18
C LEU A 232 -15.29 -7.91 -6.19
N ASP A 233 -14.55 -8.36 -5.17
CA ASP A 233 -14.13 -9.75 -5.08
C ASP A 233 -15.31 -10.72 -5.09
N GLY A 234 -16.42 -10.34 -4.45
CA GLY A 234 -17.66 -11.11 -4.44
C GLY A 234 -18.46 -11.11 -5.74
N THR A 235 -18.20 -10.16 -6.65
CA THR A 235 -18.98 -9.98 -7.89
C THR A 235 -18.20 -10.34 -9.15
N ILE A 236 -16.91 -9.98 -9.21
CA ILE A 236 -16.04 -10.18 -10.37
C ILE A 236 -14.85 -11.09 -10.08
N GLY A 237 -14.67 -11.53 -8.83
CA GLY A 237 -13.58 -12.41 -8.40
C GLY A 237 -12.24 -11.68 -8.19
N ALA A 238 -11.32 -12.37 -7.50
CA ALA A 238 -10.06 -11.80 -7.01
C ALA A 238 -9.16 -11.29 -8.14
N GLY A 239 -9.03 -12.06 -9.24
CA GLY A 239 -8.22 -11.67 -10.39
C GLY A 239 -8.65 -10.34 -10.99
N ASN A 240 -9.93 -10.21 -11.34
CA ASN A 240 -10.46 -8.96 -11.90
C ASN A 240 -10.46 -7.82 -10.89
N THR A 241 -10.62 -8.12 -9.60
CA THR A 241 -10.52 -7.12 -8.53
C THR A 241 -9.09 -6.56 -8.45
N PHE A 242 -8.06 -7.41 -8.56
CA PHE A 242 -6.68 -6.92 -8.70
C PHE A 242 -6.45 -6.12 -9.98
N ALA A 243 -7.08 -6.47 -11.11
CA ALA A 243 -7.00 -5.67 -12.33
C ALA A 243 -7.53 -4.24 -12.11
N VAL A 244 -8.67 -4.10 -11.41
CA VAL A 244 -9.20 -2.80 -11.00
C VAL A 244 -8.21 -2.08 -10.07
N GLY A 245 -7.65 -2.78 -9.10
CA GLY A 245 -6.61 -2.24 -8.20
C GLY A 245 -5.37 -1.74 -8.94
N ALA A 246 -4.91 -2.45 -9.97
CA ALA A 246 -3.79 -2.02 -10.81
C ALA A 246 -4.15 -0.74 -11.58
N GLY A 247 -5.37 -0.67 -12.14
CA GLY A 247 -5.90 0.55 -12.79
C GLY A 247 -5.96 1.75 -11.83
N LEU A 248 -6.46 1.55 -10.60
CA LEU A 248 -6.45 2.59 -9.56
C LEU A 248 -5.04 3.07 -9.26
N ARG A 249 -4.05 2.17 -9.18
CA ARG A 249 -2.65 2.57 -8.98
C ARG A 249 -2.09 3.37 -10.14
N LEU A 250 -2.49 3.11 -11.39
CA LEU A 250 -2.10 3.95 -12.52
C LEU A 250 -2.65 5.38 -12.36
N LEU A 251 -3.91 5.52 -11.93
CA LEU A 251 -4.49 6.84 -11.64
C LEU A 251 -3.74 7.55 -10.50
N ILE A 252 -3.35 6.82 -9.46
CA ILE A 252 -2.55 7.38 -8.36
C ILE A 252 -1.16 7.80 -8.87
N ALA A 253 -0.52 7.00 -9.72
CA ALA A 253 0.76 7.34 -10.34
C ALA A 253 0.66 8.66 -11.12
N ILE A 254 -0.40 8.83 -11.91
CA ILE A 254 -0.67 10.07 -12.65
C ILE A 254 -0.94 11.23 -11.67
N SER A 255 -1.64 10.99 -10.56
CA SER A 255 -1.97 12.05 -9.58
C SER A 255 -0.73 12.73 -8.97
N TRP A 256 0.40 12.02 -8.85
CA TRP A 256 1.66 12.59 -8.39
C TRP A 256 2.20 13.70 -9.30
N TRP A 257 1.79 13.72 -10.57
CA TRP A 257 2.16 14.76 -11.50
C TRP A 257 1.75 16.15 -10.99
N TRP A 258 0.57 16.29 -10.39
CA TRP A 258 0.04 17.59 -9.94
C TRP A 258 0.41 17.95 -8.49
N VAL A 259 1.12 17.09 -7.77
CA VAL A 259 1.53 17.39 -6.39
C VAL A 259 2.54 18.54 -6.40
N PRO A 260 2.28 19.65 -5.68
CA PRO A 260 3.19 20.78 -5.64
C PRO A 260 4.58 20.43 -5.11
N ALA A 261 5.60 21.10 -5.63
CA ALA A 261 6.95 20.98 -5.08
C ALA A 261 7.05 21.70 -3.73
N LYS A 262 7.87 21.18 -2.82
CA LYS A 262 8.16 21.86 -1.55
C LYS A 262 8.88 23.17 -1.85
N LYS A 263 8.30 24.30 -1.43
CA LYS A 263 8.96 25.61 -1.55
C LYS A 263 10.20 25.62 -0.66
N ALA A 264 11.30 26.16 -1.17
CA ALA A 264 12.46 26.44 -0.32
C ALA A 264 12.03 27.45 0.76
N THR A 265 12.20 27.09 2.03
CA THR A 265 12.02 28.04 3.12
C THR A 265 13.15 29.07 2.98
N PRO A 266 12.86 30.37 2.78
CA PRO A 266 13.91 31.37 2.86
C PRO A 266 14.54 31.33 4.27
N PRO A 267 15.85 31.61 4.38
CA PRO A 267 16.59 31.57 5.64
C PRO A 267 16.04 32.54 6.68
#